data_AF-A0A963Q2X2-F1
#
_entry.id   AF-A0A963Q2X2-F1
#
_cell.length_a   1.000
_cell.length_b   1.000
_cell.length_c   1.000
_cell.angle_alpha   90.00
_cell.angle_beta   90.00
_cell.angle_gamma   90.00
#
_symmetry.space_group_name_H-M   'P 1'
#
loop_
_entity.id
_entity.type
_entity.pdbx_description
1 polymer ?
#
loop_
_entity_poly.entity_id
_entity_poly.type
_entity_poly.pdbx_seq_one_letter_code
_entity_poly.pdbx_strand_id
1 'polypeptide(L)'
;MSSIQTVGVIGAGTMGNGIAQACAVSGIRVIMVDVAQAAVDKGLATVAGSLDRLIKKEKLTEEAKAKALSLIQGSTNYDDLKGAQLVIEAATENES
;
A
#
# COMPACT_ATOMS: atom_id res chain seq x y z
N MET A 1 -14.03 14.82 -15.13
CA MET A 1 -14.16 13.81 -14.05
C MET A 1 -12.92 13.89 -13.19
N SER A 2 -13.05 14.04 -11.88
CA SER A 2 -11.91 14.04 -10.95
C SER A 2 -11.48 12.60 -10.71
N SER A 3 -10.24 12.25 -11.03
CA SER A 3 -9.66 10.92 -10.79
C SER A 3 -9.00 10.86 -9.41
N ILE A 4 -9.05 9.68 -8.77
CA ILE A 4 -8.33 9.41 -7.52
C ILE A 4 -6.83 9.32 -7.82
N GLN A 5 -6.05 10.14 -7.14
CA GLN A 5 -4.60 10.25 -7.23
C GLN A 5 -3.90 9.68 -5.99
N THR A 6 -4.53 9.76 -4.82
CA THR A 6 -3.97 9.26 -3.55
C THR A 6 -5.01 8.50 -2.75
N VAL A 7 -4.65 7.29 -2.33
CA VAL A 7 -5.44 6.39 -1.49
C VAL A 7 -4.74 6.20 -0.15
N GLY A 8 -5.49 6.34 0.94
CA GLY A 8 -5.07 5.91 2.28
C GLY A 8 -5.47 4.45 2.52
N VAL A 9 -4.58 3.68 3.14
CA VAL A 9 -4.86 2.31 3.57
C VAL A 9 -4.56 2.23 5.06
N ILE A 10 -5.56 1.90 5.87
CA ILE A 10 -5.41 1.71 7.31
C ILE A 10 -5.27 0.20 7.57
N GLY A 11 -4.12 -0.21 8.10
CA GLY A 11 -3.73 -1.60 8.31
C GLY A 11 -2.68 -2.07 7.28
N ALA A 12 -1.57 -2.62 7.76
CA ALA A 12 -0.48 -3.21 6.97
C ALA A 12 -0.50 -4.76 6.96
N GLY A 13 -1.66 -5.34 7.28
CA GLY A 13 -1.92 -6.78 7.21
C GLY A 13 -2.08 -7.31 5.78
N THR A 14 -2.47 -8.58 5.63
CA THR A 14 -2.60 -9.24 4.32
C THR A 14 -3.47 -8.46 3.32
N MET A 15 -4.63 -7.98 3.78
CA MET A 15 -5.56 -7.19 2.96
C MET A 15 -4.97 -5.84 2.59
N GLY A 16 -4.45 -5.10 3.57
CA GLY A 16 -3.81 -3.79 3.34
C GLY A 16 -2.65 -3.87 2.35
N ASN A 17 -1.82 -4.90 2.43
CA ASN A 17 -0.73 -5.13 1.48
C ASN A 17 -1.24 -5.37 0.05
N GLY A 18 -2.29 -6.18 -0.09
CA GLY A 18 -2.91 -6.44 -1.40
C GLY A 18 -3.52 -5.19 -2.03
N ILE A 19 -4.22 -4.39 -1.23
CA ILE A 19 -4.82 -3.12 -1.65
C ILE A 19 -3.72 -2.14 -2.06
N ALA A 20 -2.71 -1.93 -1.21
CA ALA A 20 -1.60 -1.03 -1.49
C ALA A 20 -0.87 -1.43 -2.79
N GLN A 21 -0.60 -2.72 -2.99
CA GLN A 21 -0.01 -3.23 -4.21
C GLN A 21 -0.87 -2.94 -5.45
N ALA A 22 -2.18 -3.23 -5.38
CA ALA A 22 -3.09 -3.04 -6.51
C ALA A 22 -3.17 -1.56 -6.95
N CYS A 23 -3.27 -0.65 -5.99
CA CYS A 23 -3.26 0.79 -6.24
C CYS A 23 -1.93 1.26 -6.83
N ALA A 24 -0.81 0.86 -6.22
CA ALA A 24 0.52 1.30 -6.65
C ALA A 24 0.91 0.81 -8.05
N VAL A 25 0.59 -0.44 -8.39
CA VAL A 25 0.80 -0.98 -9.75
C VAL A 25 -0.07 -0.25 -10.78
N SER A 26 -1.23 0.26 -10.36
CA SER A 26 -2.11 1.09 -11.19
C SER A 26 -1.66 2.55 -11.29
N GLY A 27 -0.54 2.93 -10.67
CA GLY A 27 0.00 4.28 -10.71
C GLY A 27 -0.61 5.26 -9.70
N ILE A 28 -1.37 4.76 -8.72
CA ILE A 28 -2.02 5.57 -7.68
C ILE A 28 -1.10 5.64 -6.46
N ARG A 29 -0.93 6.83 -5.88
CA ARG A 29 -0.15 6.99 -4.63
C ARG A 29 -0.89 6.35 -3.47
N VAL A 30 -0.15 5.67 -2.60
CA VAL A 30 -0.69 5.00 -1.42
C VAL A 30 -0.02 5.50 -0.16
N ILE A 31 -0.80 5.81 0.86
CA ILE A 31 -0.34 6.08 2.22
C ILE A 31 -0.84 4.92 3.09
N MET A 32 0.06 4.01 3.46
CA MET A 32 -0.26 2.84 4.28
C MET A 32 0.09 3.14 5.73
N VAL A 33 -0.94 3.19 6.58
CA VAL A 33 -0.82 3.51 8.00
C VAL A 33 -1.06 2.27 8.83
N ASP A 34 -0.20 2.03 9.83
CA ASP A 34 -0.44 1.05 10.88
C ASP A 34 0.01 1.62 12.23
N VAL A 35 -0.44 1.06 13.34
CA VAL A 35 -0.16 1.58 14.70
C VAL A 35 1.29 1.35 15.13
N ALA A 36 1.98 0.40 14.50
CA ALA A 36 3.36 0.06 14.84
C ALA A 36 4.27 0.12 13.60
N GLN A 37 5.43 0.77 13.74
CA GLN A 37 6.42 0.86 12.65
C GLN A 37 6.83 -0.54 12.13
N ALA A 38 6.96 -1.51 13.04
CA ALA A 38 7.27 -2.89 12.66
C ALA A 38 6.20 -3.53 11.75
N ALA A 39 4.92 -3.18 11.92
CA ALA A 39 3.84 -3.65 11.07
C ALA A 39 3.92 -3.01 9.69
N VAL A 40 4.18 -1.69 9.63
CA VAL A 40 4.40 -0.93 8.39
C VAL A 40 5.57 -1.53 7.59
N ASP A 41 6.74 -1.69 8.22
CA ASP A 41 7.95 -2.21 7.57
C ASP A 41 7.73 -3.63 7.04
N LYS A 42 7.06 -4.48 7.83
CA LYS A 42 6.68 -5.84 7.40
C LYS A 42 5.71 -5.80 6.21
N GLY A 43 4.75 -4.88 6.21
CA GLY A 43 3.82 -4.69 5.10
C GLY A 43 4.53 -4.29 3.81
N LEU A 44 5.39 -3.28 3.88
CA LEU A 44 6.21 -2.82 2.74
C LEU A 44 7.11 -3.94 2.20
N ALA A 45 7.76 -4.70 3.08
CA ALA A 45 8.57 -5.86 2.68
C ALA A 45 7.71 -6.96 2.01
N THR A 46 6.49 -7.17 2.49
CA THR A 46 5.55 -8.15 1.92
C THR A 46 5.11 -7.72 0.51
N VAL A 47 4.80 -6.44 0.31
CA VAL A 47 4.48 -5.90 -1.02
C VAL A 47 5.66 -6.06 -1.97
N ALA A 48 6.88 -5.69 -1.55
CA ALA A 48 8.09 -5.85 -2.37
C ALA A 48 8.30 -7.31 -2.80
N GLY A 49 8.22 -8.25 -1.86
CA GLY A 49 8.36 -9.69 -2.15
C GLY A 49 7.23 -10.25 -3.02
N SER A 50 6.02 -9.68 -2.95
CA SER A 50 4.92 -10.04 -3.83
C SER A 50 5.19 -9.58 -5.27
N LEU A 51 5.67 -8.35 -5.45
CA LEU A 51 6.08 -7.84 -6.77
C LEU A 51 7.24 -8.65 -7.36
N ASP A 52 8.21 -9.08 -6.54
CA ASP A 52 9.28 -10.00 -6.97
C ASP A 52 8.74 -11.31 -7.54
N ARG A 53 7.69 -11.86 -6.93
CA ARG A 53 7.04 -13.08 -7.44
C ARG A 53 6.34 -12.84 -8.77
N LEU A 54 5.86 -11.61 -9.04
CA LEU A 54 5.28 -11.26 -10.34
C LEU A 54 6.36 -11.12 -11.42
N ILE A 55 7.53 -10.59 -11.08
CA ILE A 55 8.69 -10.53 -11.98
C ILE A 55 9.15 -11.95 -12.35
N LYS A 56 9.28 -12.84 -11.37
CA LYS A 56 9.61 -14.26 -11.60
C LYS A 56 8.61 -15.00 -12.48
N LYS A 57 7.38 -14.48 -12.58
CA LYS A 57 6.31 -15.01 -13.44
C LYS A 57 6.20 -14.24 -14.77
N GLU A 58 7.15 -13.35 -15.07
CA GLU A 58 7.19 -12.50 -16.27
C GLU A 58 5.93 -11.61 -16.41
N LYS A 59 5.26 -11.29 -15.31
CA LYS A 59 4.04 -10.45 -15.28
C LYS A 59 4.31 -8.98 -14.95
N LEU A 60 5.53 -8.65 -14.57
CA LEU A 60 5.96 -7.31 -14.15
C LEU A 60 7.44 -7.14 -14.47
N THR A 61 7.88 -5.92 -14.79
CA THR A 61 9.31 -5.60 -14.94
C THR A 61 9.90 -5.02 -13.65
N GLU A 62 11.23 -5.01 -13.54
CA GLU A 62 11.94 -4.37 -12.42
C GLU A 62 11.65 -2.87 -12.35
N GLU A 63 11.55 -2.18 -13.48
CA GLU A 63 11.21 -0.75 -13.53
C GLU A 63 9.79 -0.50 -13.03
N ALA A 64 8.83 -1.36 -13.42
CA ALA A 64 7.46 -1.26 -12.97
C ALA A 64 7.34 -1.54 -11.45
N LYS A 65 8.12 -2.49 -10.93
CA LYS A 65 8.22 -2.72 -9.47
C LYS A 65 8.79 -1.50 -8.75
N ALA A 66 9.92 -0.95 -9.22
CA ALA A 66 10.55 0.21 -8.60
C ALA A 66 9.59 1.41 -8.58
N LYS A 67 8.88 1.64 -9.70
CA LYS A 67 7.84 2.66 -9.78
C LYS A 67 6.70 2.41 -8.79
N ALA A 68 6.17 1.20 -8.71
CA ALA A 68 5.09 0.87 -7.77
C ALA A 68 5.52 1.09 -6.32
N LEU A 69 6.71 0.63 -5.92
CA LEU A 69 7.21 0.82 -4.55
C LEU A 69 7.42 2.30 -4.22
N SER A 70 7.87 3.13 -5.18
CA SER A 70 8.02 4.57 -4.97
C SER A 70 6.69 5.32 -4.71
N LEU A 71 5.55 4.70 -5.05
CA LEU A 71 4.23 5.26 -4.83
C LEU A 71 3.66 4.92 -3.45
N ILE A 72 4.29 4.02 -2.69
CA ILE A 72 3.80 3.58 -1.38
C ILE A 72 4.61 4.27 -0.28
N GLN A 73 3.95 5.12 0.49
CA GLN A 73 4.47 5.71 1.71
C GLN A 73 3.94 4.94 2.92
N GLY A 74 4.82 4.37 3.72
CA GLY A 74 4.46 3.82 5.03
C GLY A 74 4.46 4.92 6.10
N SER A 75 3.50 4.87 7.03
CA SER A 75 3.44 5.81 8.16
C SER A 75 2.81 5.17 9.41
N THR A 76 3.07 5.77 10.56
CA THR A 76 2.37 5.49 11.84
C THR A 76 1.47 6.64 12.28
N ASN A 77 1.41 7.71 11.49
CA ASN A 77 0.65 8.92 11.79
C ASN A 77 -0.56 9.08 10.86
N TYR A 78 -1.76 9.11 11.44
CA TYR A 78 -3.00 9.33 10.70
C TYR A 78 -3.06 10.72 10.03
N ASP A 79 -2.31 11.72 10.52
CA ASP A 79 -2.28 13.04 9.89
C ASP A 79 -1.74 13.01 8.45
N ASP A 80 -0.93 12.01 8.09
CA ASP A 80 -0.43 11.84 6.73
C ASP A 80 -1.57 11.51 5.74
N LEU A 81 -2.72 11.03 6.23
CA LEU A 81 -3.90 10.74 5.41
C LEU A 81 -4.67 11.99 4.97
N LYS A 82 -4.34 13.19 5.46
CA LYS A 82 -5.06 14.46 5.15
C LYS A 82 -5.13 14.77 3.65
N GLY A 83 -4.23 14.22 2.84
CA GLY A 83 -4.23 14.37 1.38
C GLY A 83 -4.89 13.23 0.59
N ALA A 84 -5.34 12.17 1.26
CA ALA A 84 -5.98 11.04 0.59
C ALA A 84 -7.40 11.38 0.15
N GLN A 85 -7.77 11.00 -1.07
CA GLN A 85 -9.10 11.23 -1.63
C GLN A 85 -10.07 10.07 -1.35
N LEU A 86 -9.50 8.91 -1.03
CA LEU A 86 -10.20 7.71 -0.61
C LEU A 86 -9.36 7.05 0.48
N VAL A 87 -10.01 6.59 1.55
CA VAL A 87 -9.38 5.80 2.61
C VAL A 87 -10.07 4.45 2.67
N ILE A 88 -9.28 3.38 2.67
CA ILE A 88 -9.75 2.00 2.79
C ILE A 88 -9.21 1.45 4.11
N GLU A 89 -10.13 1.05 4.99
CA GLU A 89 -9.79 0.41 6.26
C GLU A 89 -9.71 -1.11 6.06
N ALA A 90 -8.62 -1.69 6.57
CA ALA A 90 -8.26 -3.10 6.46
C ALA A 90 -7.43 -3.55 7.68
N ALA A 91 -7.80 -3.03 8.86
CA ALA A 91 -7.24 -3.40 10.16
C ALA A 91 -7.99 -4.61 10.74
N THR A 92 -7.74 -4.90 12.02
CA THR A 92 -8.37 -6.04 12.69
C THR A 92 -9.87 -5.79 12.86
N GLU A 93 -10.68 -6.76 12.46
CA GLU A 93 -12.13 -6.78 12.68
C GLU A 93 -12.42 -6.88 14.18
N ASN A 94 -12.81 -5.76 14.79
CA ASN A 94 -13.28 -5.73 16.18
C ASN A 94 -14.37 -4.66 16.35
N GLU A 95 -15.62 -5.09 16.48
CA GLU A 95 -16.79 -4.23 16.70
C GLU A 95 -17.21 -4.17 18.18
N SER A 96 -16.49 -4.89 19.05
CA SER A 96 -16.87 -5.16 20.45
C SER A 96 -16.73 -3.95 21.37
#